data_AF-A0AAD8GXC6-F1
#
_entry.id   AF-A0AAD8GXC6-F1
#
_cell.length_a   1.000
_cell.length_b   1.000
_cell.length_c   1.000
_cell.angle_alpha   90.00
_cell.angle_beta   90.00
_cell.angle_gamma   90.00
#
_symmetry.space_group_name_H-M   'P 1'
#
loop_
_entity.id
_entity.type
_entity.pdbx_description
1 polymer ?
#
loop_
_entity_poly.entity_id
_entity_poly.type
_entity_poly.pdbx_seq_one_letter_code
_entity_poly.pdbx_strand_id
1 'polypeptide(L)'
;MAEATKGARSILKKLGSRPDHEAVDIAKVRLAQIEDELEEVELTDLDKANLKKKEAEREKQMYKTVISLDEMHESYGKLLMEAEARLEKIYEVAAAGYNGEDDVAVVEEVNEEVVRILQEASQTLVERIDLAKSILKFFGDLR
;
A
#
# COMPACT_ATOMS: atom_id res chain seq x y z
N MET A 1 14.54 5.40 2.73
CA MET A 1 13.51 6.45 2.97
C MET A 1 13.13 7.23 1.70
N ALA A 2 14.03 7.96 1.03
CA ALA A 2 13.70 8.75 -0.18
C ALA A 2 13.14 7.92 -1.37
N GLU A 3 13.50 6.63 -1.44
CA GLU A 3 13.04 5.73 -2.51
C GLU A 3 11.60 5.22 -2.30
N ALA A 4 11.19 5.03 -1.03
CA ALA A 4 9.83 4.59 -0.69
C ALA A 4 8.79 5.71 -0.94
N THR A 5 9.11 6.96 -0.60
CA THR A 5 8.22 8.12 -0.88
C THR A 5 8.14 8.42 -2.38
N LYS A 6 9.24 8.20 -3.12
CA LYS A 6 9.27 8.29 -4.59
C LYS A 6 8.39 7.22 -5.24
N GLY A 7 8.37 6.00 -4.68
CA GLY A 7 7.48 4.92 -5.08
C GLY A 7 6.00 5.29 -4.91
N ALA A 8 5.60 5.70 -3.71
CA ALA A 8 4.22 6.10 -3.42
C ALA A 8 3.76 7.28 -4.29
N ARG A 9 4.59 8.33 -4.45
CA ARG A 9 4.26 9.48 -5.32
C ARG A 9 4.17 9.10 -6.80
N SER A 10 4.99 8.17 -7.27
CA SER A 10 4.93 7.65 -8.64
C SER A 10 3.65 6.86 -8.90
N ILE A 11 3.24 6.03 -7.92
CA ILE A 11 1.99 5.25 -8.00
C ILE A 11 0.77 6.18 -7.98
N LEU A 12 0.71 7.16 -7.08
CA LEU A 12 -0.35 8.17 -7.05
C LEU A 12 -0.45 8.93 -8.38
N LYS A 13 0.69 9.27 -9.00
CA LYS A 13 0.71 9.93 -10.31
C LYS A 13 0.14 9.05 -11.43
N LYS A 14 0.27 7.72 -11.32
CA LYS A 14 -0.31 6.76 -12.27
C LYS A 14 -1.80 6.51 -12.01
N LEU A 15 -2.23 6.51 -10.74
CA LEU A 15 -3.64 6.32 -10.34
C LEU A 15 -4.55 7.47 -10.80
N GLY A 16 -3.99 8.65 -11.03
CA GLY A 16 -4.72 9.82 -11.51
C GLY A 16 -5.19 10.72 -10.36
N SER A 17 -6.16 11.59 -10.66
CA SER A 17 -6.76 12.46 -9.65
C SER A 17 -7.66 11.66 -8.73
N ARG A 18 -7.58 11.94 -7.42
CA ARG A 18 -8.51 11.38 -6.43
C ARG A 18 -9.95 11.73 -6.81
N PRO A 19 -10.89 10.77 -6.78
CA PRO A 19 -12.32 11.06 -6.92
C PRO A 19 -12.80 12.07 -5.86
N ASP A 20 -13.78 12.89 -6.22
CA ASP A 20 -14.41 13.77 -5.24
C ASP A 20 -15.25 12.96 -4.25
N HIS A 21 -15.24 13.37 -2.98
CA HIS A 21 -15.95 12.68 -1.90
C HIS A 21 -17.46 12.55 -2.18
N GLU A 22 -18.08 13.59 -2.77
CA GLU A 22 -19.49 13.55 -3.18
C GLU A 22 -19.74 12.46 -4.24
N ALA A 23 -18.82 12.33 -5.21
CA ALA A 23 -18.90 11.28 -6.23
C ALA A 23 -18.72 9.88 -5.63
N VAL A 24 -17.89 9.74 -4.59
CA VAL A 24 -17.71 8.48 -3.85
C VAL A 24 -18.97 8.11 -3.07
N ASP A 25 -19.60 9.08 -2.41
CA ASP A 25 -20.84 8.84 -1.65
C ASP A 25 -22.00 8.47 -2.59
N ILE A 26 -22.11 9.14 -3.73
CA ILE A 26 -23.06 8.78 -4.78
C ILE A 26 -22.76 7.36 -5.29
N ALA A 27 -21.50 7.02 -5.53
CA ALA A 27 -21.11 5.68 -5.98
C ALA A 27 -21.47 4.59 -4.96
N LYS A 28 -21.32 4.86 -3.65
CA LYS A 28 -21.73 3.93 -2.58
C LYS A 28 -23.25 3.73 -2.56
N VAL A 29 -24.02 4.81 -2.64
CA VAL A 29 -25.48 4.74 -2.69
C VAL A 29 -25.95 3.97 -3.93
N ARG A 30 -25.37 4.26 -5.10
CA ARG A 30 -25.69 3.58 -6.35
C ARG A 30 -25.30 2.10 -6.32
N LEU A 31 -24.14 1.78 -5.74
CA LEU A 31 -23.69 0.41 -5.58
C LEU A 31 -24.69 -0.41 -4.75
N ALA A 32 -25.17 0.13 -3.62
CA ALA A 32 -26.16 -0.53 -2.78
C ALA A 32 -27.49 -0.76 -3.54
N GLN A 33 -27.98 0.26 -4.25
CA GLN A 33 -29.19 0.13 -5.07
C GLN A 33 -29.07 -0.99 -6.12
N ILE A 34 -27.94 -1.06 -6.82
CA ILE A 34 -27.71 -2.09 -7.84
C ILE A 34 -27.57 -3.48 -7.21
N GLU A 35 -27.01 -3.58 -6.01
CA GLU A 35 -26.93 -4.85 -5.29
C GLU A 35 -28.32 -5.37 -4.89
N ASP A 36 -29.20 -4.49 -4.40
CA ASP A 36 -30.60 -4.82 -4.11
C ASP A 36 -31.34 -5.25 -5.40
N GLU A 37 -31.19 -4.49 -6.49
CA GLU A 37 -31.80 -4.82 -7.79
C GLU A 37 -31.33 -6.16 -8.36
N LEU A 38 -30.04 -6.49 -8.20
CA LEU A 38 -29.48 -7.77 -8.63
C LEU A 38 -30.01 -8.94 -7.80
N GLU A 39 -30.17 -8.75 -6.49
CA GLU A 39 -30.74 -9.76 -5.59
C GLU A 39 -32.22 -10.03 -5.92
N GLU A 40 -32.99 -8.99 -6.22
CA GLU A 40 -34.38 -9.13 -6.68
C GLU A 40 -34.48 -9.87 -8.04
N VAL A 41 -33.57 -9.58 -8.98
CA VAL A 41 -33.56 -10.21 -10.30
C VAL A 41 -33.15 -11.68 -10.23
N GLU A 42 -32.25 -12.07 -9.32
CA GLU A 42 -31.87 -13.48 -9.07
C GLU A 42 -33.04 -14.36 -8.63
N LEU A 43 -34.11 -13.78 -8.10
CA LEU A 43 -35.33 -14.49 -7.72
C LEU A 43 -36.31 -14.71 -8.90
N THR A 44 -36.02 -14.17 -10.10
CA THR A 44 -36.91 -14.22 -11.27
C THR A 44 -36.24 -14.84 -12.51
N ASP A 45 -36.59 -16.08 -12.83
CA ASP A 45 -36.08 -16.78 -14.01
C ASP A 45 -36.88 -16.43 -15.28
N LEU A 46 -36.22 -15.82 -16.28
CA LEU A 46 -36.55 -15.86 -17.71
C LEU A 46 -35.51 -15.06 -18.50
N ASP A 47 -35.01 -15.60 -19.62
CA ASP A 47 -33.84 -15.15 -20.42
C ASP A 47 -33.64 -13.64 -20.69
N LYS A 48 -34.68 -12.81 -20.56
CA LYS A 48 -34.58 -11.33 -20.59
C LYS A 48 -33.91 -10.73 -19.34
N ALA A 49 -33.96 -11.45 -18.20
CA ALA A 49 -33.29 -11.11 -16.95
C ALA A 49 -31.76 -11.14 -17.09
N ASN A 50 -31.21 -12.02 -17.94
CA ASN A 50 -29.76 -12.17 -18.10
C ASN A 50 -29.07 -10.94 -18.71
N LEU A 51 -29.70 -10.26 -19.66
CA LEU A 51 -29.13 -9.02 -20.24
C LEU A 51 -29.13 -7.88 -19.22
N LYS A 52 -30.24 -7.70 -18.50
CA LYS A 52 -30.35 -6.69 -17.43
C LYS A 52 -29.38 -6.97 -16.29
N LYS A 53 -29.25 -8.23 -15.88
CA LYS A 53 -28.28 -8.67 -14.87
C LYS A 53 -26.85 -8.32 -15.29
N LYS A 54 -26.49 -8.59 -16.55
CA LYS A 54 -25.16 -8.27 -17.09
C LYS A 54 -24.88 -6.76 -17.16
N GLU A 55 -25.89 -5.96 -17.48
CA GLU A 55 -25.78 -4.50 -17.47
C GLU A 55 -25.60 -3.96 -16.04
N ALA A 56 -26.41 -4.43 -15.09
CA ALA A 56 -26.31 -4.09 -13.68
C ALA A 56 -24.98 -4.54 -13.07
N GLU A 57 -24.47 -5.73 -13.40
CA GLU A 57 -23.13 -6.19 -12.98
C GLU A 57 -22.01 -5.29 -13.54
N ARG A 58 -22.15 -4.82 -14.78
CA ARG A 58 -21.18 -3.89 -15.38
C ARG A 58 -21.20 -2.55 -14.65
N GLU A 59 -22.38 -2.01 -14.38
CA GLU A 59 -22.54 -0.75 -13.66
C GLU A 59 -22.02 -0.87 -12.22
N LYS A 60 -22.34 -1.97 -11.53
CA LYS A 60 -21.78 -2.36 -10.22
C LYS A 60 -20.25 -2.31 -10.25
N GLN A 61 -19.64 -2.92 -11.26
CA GLN A 61 -18.18 -2.94 -11.39
C GLN A 61 -17.61 -1.52 -11.57
N MET A 62 -18.29 -0.63 -12.28
CA MET A 62 -17.87 0.75 -12.43
C MET A 62 -17.84 1.48 -11.08
N TYR A 63 -18.91 1.43 -10.28
CA TYR A 63 -18.93 2.09 -8.97
C TYR A 63 -17.91 1.47 -8.00
N LYS A 64 -17.72 0.14 -8.03
CA LYS A 64 -16.66 -0.52 -7.26
C LYS A 64 -15.27 0.01 -7.60
N THR A 65 -14.97 0.28 -8.88
CA THR A 65 -13.68 0.85 -9.27
C THR A 65 -13.47 2.26 -8.73
N VAL A 66 -14.53 3.08 -8.66
CA VAL A 66 -14.46 4.44 -8.09
C VAL A 66 -14.17 4.39 -6.60
N ILE A 67 -14.90 3.55 -5.86
CA ILE A 67 -14.71 3.39 -4.41
C ILE A 67 -13.32 2.84 -4.11
N SER A 68 -12.89 1.80 -4.81
CA SER A 68 -11.55 1.22 -4.65
C SER A 68 -10.43 2.21 -4.94
N LEU A 69 -10.62 3.10 -5.91
CA LEU A 69 -9.65 4.15 -6.20
C LEU A 69 -9.52 5.14 -5.03
N ASP A 70 -10.63 5.56 -4.42
CA ASP A 70 -10.60 6.43 -3.24
C ASP A 70 -9.91 5.76 -2.04
N GLU A 71 -10.23 4.48 -1.78
CA GLU A 71 -9.60 3.69 -0.72
C GLU A 71 -8.08 3.55 -0.92
N MET A 72 -7.63 3.34 -2.16
CA MET A 72 -6.21 3.33 -2.49
C MET A 72 -5.57 4.69 -2.18
N HIS A 73 -6.19 5.81 -2.57
CA HIS A 73 -5.70 7.14 -2.23
C HIS A 73 -5.63 7.37 -0.72
N GLU A 74 -6.61 6.91 0.05
CA GLU A 74 -6.62 7.02 1.51
C GLU A 74 -5.47 6.21 2.15
N SER A 75 -5.26 4.96 1.71
CA SER A 75 -4.19 4.11 2.24
C SER A 75 -2.80 4.69 1.97
N TYR A 76 -2.55 5.21 0.76
CA TYR A 76 -1.30 5.89 0.45
C TYR A 76 -1.14 7.21 1.22
N GLY A 77 -2.24 7.92 1.50
CA GLY A 77 -2.23 9.10 2.36
C GLY A 77 -1.74 8.77 3.77
N LYS A 78 -2.21 7.66 4.36
CA LYS A 78 -1.77 7.19 5.68
C LYS A 78 -0.28 6.84 5.68
N LEU A 79 0.17 6.06 4.70
CA LEU A 79 1.59 5.70 4.55
C LEU A 79 2.50 6.92 4.40
N LEU A 80 2.05 7.94 3.66
CA LEU A 80 2.81 9.18 3.51
C LEU A 80 2.90 9.95 4.82
N MET A 81 1.78 10.09 5.53
CA MET A 81 1.72 10.76 6.82
C MET A 81 2.60 10.07 7.87
N GLU A 82 2.61 8.74 7.92
CA GLU A 82 3.50 7.97 8.80
C GLU A 82 4.98 8.18 8.45
N ALA A 83 5.31 8.19 7.16
CA ALA A 83 6.67 8.46 6.72
C ALA A 83 7.13 9.89 7.04
N GLU A 84 6.22 10.87 6.94
CA GLU A 84 6.47 12.27 7.30
C GLU A 84 6.66 12.44 8.82
N ALA A 85 5.82 11.81 9.64
CA ALA A 85 5.98 11.80 11.09
C ALA A 85 7.30 11.14 11.54
N ARG A 86 7.69 10.03 10.89
CA ARG A 86 8.99 9.38 11.12
C ARG A 86 10.15 10.31 10.77
N LEU A 87 10.03 11.07 9.69
CA LEU A 87 11.05 12.04 9.28
C LEU A 87 11.17 13.19 10.27
N GLU A 88 10.05 13.75 10.72
CA GLU A 88 10.00 14.81 11.74
C GLU A 88 10.71 14.37 13.01
N LYS A 89 10.40 13.17 13.52
CA LYS A 89 11.05 12.59 14.69
C LYS A 89 12.58 12.46 14.53
N ILE A 90 13.05 12.03 13.36
CA ILE A 90 14.50 11.94 13.08
C ILE A 90 15.14 13.34 13.16
N TYR A 91 14.48 14.37 12.61
CA TYR A 91 14.98 15.74 12.68
C TYR A 91 14.96 16.31 14.08
N GLU A 92 13.92 16.05 14.87
CA GLU A 92 13.85 16.47 16.28
C GLU A 92 15.00 15.87 17.10
N VAL A 93 15.25 14.56 16.95
CA VAL A 93 16.35 13.86 17.62
C VAL A 93 17.71 14.40 17.19
N ALA A 94 17.92 14.64 15.89
CA ALA A 94 19.15 15.24 15.39
C ALA A 94 19.36 16.67 15.89
N ALA A 95 18.30 17.49 15.94
CA ALA A 95 18.34 18.85 16.44
C ALA A 95 18.61 18.93 17.95
N ALA A 96 18.16 17.92 18.71
CA ALA A 96 18.46 17.77 20.14
C ALA A 96 19.91 17.34 20.45
N GLY A 97 20.75 17.15 19.43
CA GLY A 97 22.18 16.84 19.58
C GLY A 97 22.49 15.37 19.85
N TYR A 98 21.59 14.46 19.49
CA TYR A 98 21.76 13.01 19.71
C TYR A 98 22.59 12.34 18.61
N ASN A 99 23.57 11.52 19.00
CA ASN A 99 24.66 11.02 18.14
C ASN A 99 24.49 9.55 17.68
N GLY A 100 23.26 9.11 17.41
CA GLY A 100 23.02 7.88 16.64
C GLY A 100 23.08 6.54 17.38
N GLU A 101 22.98 6.53 18.73
CA GLU A 101 22.97 5.27 19.52
C GLU A 101 21.59 4.87 20.06
N ASP A 102 20.59 5.77 20.06
CA ASP A 102 19.20 5.36 20.32
C ASP A 102 18.59 4.88 19.01
N ASP A 103 18.41 3.58 18.97
CA ASP A 103 17.57 2.85 18.05
C ASP A 103 16.18 3.53 18.02
N VAL A 104 15.99 4.52 17.14
CA VAL A 104 14.65 4.90 16.71
C VAL A 104 14.16 3.62 16.07
N ALA A 105 13.43 2.80 16.84
CA ALA A 105 13.06 1.43 16.50
C ALA A 105 12.36 1.41 15.14
N VAL A 106 13.18 1.32 14.11
CA VAL A 106 12.83 0.98 12.76
C VAL A 106 12.93 -0.51 12.79
N VAL A 107 11.85 -1.16 13.21
CA VAL A 107 11.62 -2.56 12.88
C VAL A 107 11.27 -2.61 11.38
N GLU A 108 12.17 -2.14 10.53
CA GLU A 108 12.39 -2.83 9.26
C GLU A 108 13.13 -4.08 9.71
N GLU A 109 12.64 -5.26 9.35
CA GLU A 109 13.24 -6.54 9.67
C GLU A 109 14.68 -6.57 9.09
N VAL A 110 15.63 -6.02 9.83
CA VAL A 110 17.02 -5.92 9.41
C VAL A 110 17.59 -7.30 9.61
N ASN A 111 17.94 -7.98 8.52
CA ASN A 111 18.59 -9.27 8.60
C ASN A 111 19.90 -9.12 9.39
N GLU A 112 19.94 -9.70 10.59
CA GLU A 112 21.06 -9.61 11.54
C GLU A 112 22.40 -10.05 10.90
N GLU A 113 22.35 -10.96 9.93
CA GLU A 113 23.53 -11.40 9.17
C GLU A 113 24.10 -10.26 8.30
N VAL A 114 23.25 -9.45 7.68
CA VAL A 114 23.66 -8.29 6.87
C VAL A 114 24.25 -7.20 7.76
N VAL A 115 23.69 -6.98 8.95
CA VAL A 115 24.24 -6.03 9.94
C VAL A 115 25.64 -6.46 10.35
N ARG A 116 25.83 -7.74 10.67
CA ARG A 116 27.14 -8.30 11.04
C ARG A 116 28.17 -8.12 9.91
N ILE A 117 27.80 -8.43 8.68
CA ILE A 117 28.68 -8.28 7.51
C ILE A 117 29.08 -6.82 7.30
N LEU A 118 28.12 -5.88 7.40
CA LEU A 118 28.40 -4.44 7.24
C LEU A 118 29.27 -3.90 8.37
N GLN A 119 29.06 -4.36 9.60
CA GLN A 119 29.85 -3.95 10.76
C GLN A 119 31.29 -4.48 10.67
N GLU A 120 31.48 -5.73 10.25
CA GLU A 120 32.80 -6.33 10.01
C GLU A 120 33.54 -5.63 8.84
N ALA A 121 32.83 -5.33 7.76
CA ALA A 121 33.35 -4.57 6.61
C ALA A 121 33.53 -3.08 6.88
N SER A 122 33.00 -2.53 7.97
CA SER A 122 33.30 -1.16 8.41
C SER A 122 34.62 -1.08 9.18
N GLN A 123 35.02 -2.19 9.82
CA GLN A 123 36.27 -2.30 10.59
C GLN A 123 37.45 -2.74 9.70
N THR A 124 37.18 -3.23 8.50
CA THR A 124 38.19 -3.64 7.51
C THR A 124 37.93 -2.91 6.21
N LEU A 125 38.97 -2.40 5.53
CA LEU A 125 38.82 -1.62 4.30
C LEU A 125 38.45 -2.56 3.14
N VAL A 126 37.17 -2.93 3.05
CA VAL A 126 36.64 -3.89 2.07
C VAL A 126 35.97 -3.13 0.94
N GLU A 127 36.57 -3.19 -0.26
CA GLU A 127 36.09 -2.44 -1.43
C GLU A 127 34.87 -3.08 -2.14
N ARG A 128 34.57 -4.38 -1.93
CA ARG A 128 33.43 -5.06 -2.57
C ARG A 128 33.01 -6.33 -1.82
N ILE A 129 31.70 -6.54 -1.63
CA ILE A 129 31.13 -7.74 -0.98
C ILE A 129 30.18 -8.44 -1.96
N ASP A 130 30.47 -9.70 -2.30
CA ASP A 130 29.62 -10.53 -3.17
C ASP A 130 28.63 -11.37 -2.32
N LEU A 131 27.38 -10.92 -2.28
CA LEU A 131 26.27 -11.57 -1.54
C LEU A 131 25.72 -12.82 -2.24
N ALA A 132 26.14 -13.10 -3.48
CA ALA A 132 25.57 -14.17 -4.33
C ALA A 132 25.89 -15.60 -3.87
N LYS A 133 26.82 -15.79 -2.93
CA LYS A 133 27.19 -17.12 -2.40
C LYS A 133 26.40 -17.53 -1.16
N SER A 134 25.67 -16.61 -0.54
CA SER A 134 24.83 -16.90 0.62
C SER A 134 23.40 -17.15 0.15
N ILE A 135 22.98 -18.43 0.14
CA ILE A 135 21.59 -18.79 -0.12
C ILE A 135 20.77 -18.33 1.09
N LEU A 136 20.02 -17.24 0.92
CA LEU A 136 19.04 -16.78 1.90
C LEU A 136 17.99 -17.89 2.09
N LYS A 137 17.94 -18.49 3.29
CA LYS A 137 16.85 -19.39 3.66
C LYS A 137 15.62 -18.55 3.96
N PHE A 138 14.75 -18.42 2.97
CA PHE A 138 13.40 -17.93 3.21
C PHE A 138 12.67 -18.92 4.12
N PHE A 139 12.42 -18.55 5.37
CA PHE A 139 11.41 -19.23 6.19
C PHE A 139 10.05 -18.66 5.80
N GLY A 140 9.39 -19.32 4.85
CA GLY A 140 7.95 -19.16 4.64
C GLY A 140 7.23 -20.17 5.52
N ASP A 141 6.56 -19.71 6.56
CA ASP A 141 5.60 -20.52 7.30
C ASP A 141 4.41 -20.86 6.41
N LEU A 142 4.22 -22.16 6.17
CA LEU A 142 3.03 -22.75 5.58
C LEU A 142 2.67 -23.99 6.39
N ARG A 143 1.66 -23.81 7.25
CA ARG A 143 0.65 -24.75 7.79
C ARG A 143 1.09 -26.12 8.31
#